data_AF-A0AAD4LWU4-F1
#
_entry.id   AF-A0AAD4LWU4-F1
#
_cell.length_a   1.000
_cell.length_b   1.000
_cell.length_c   1.000
_cell.angle_alpha   90.00
_cell.angle_beta   90.00
_cell.angle_gamma   90.00
#
_symmetry.space_group_name_H-M   'P 1'
#
loop_
_entity.id
_entity.type
_entity.pdbx_description
1 polymer ?
#
loop_
_entity_poly.entity_id
_entity_poly.type
_entity_poly.pdbx_seq_one_letter_code
_entity_poly.pdbx_strand_id
1 'polypeptide(L)'
;MDGDSYYDSENGRDLVTCESGRMDKEQDHRQIHHQRVTIHVLPDDVLVEIFDFYVLDSSCYFNMWSRLLHVCRRWRHVMFSSGRRLDLEIFCSPGKRVRRVLDCWPELPLVILPFLNRDYLLKDDEEDDIAAVLEHPSRVSWISFVLTDSLLGKVGNLIQQPFPELESVYLSSRGQALPVLPDNLFGGFAPRLCNLTLVGIP
;
A
#
# COMPACT_ATOMS: atom_id res chain seq x y z
N MET A 1 -37.67 20.44 9.73
CA MET A 1 -36.47 21.20 10.14
C MET A 1 -35.28 20.40 9.63
N ASP A 2 -35.01 20.26 8.33
CA ASP A 2 -35.03 21.18 7.19
C ASP A 2 -34.26 22.47 7.45
N GLY A 3 -33.12 22.60 6.77
CA GLY A 3 -32.36 23.84 6.66
C GLY A 3 -30.90 23.60 6.26
N ASP A 4 -30.50 24.23 5.15
CA ASP A 4 -29.14 24.52 4.65
C ASP A 4 -28.70 23.61 3.49
N SER A 5 -28.98 23.90 2.21
CA SER A 5 -28.70 25.10 1.38
C SER A 5 -27.21 25.46 1.27
N TYR A 6 -26.53 25.02 0.20
CA TYR A 6 -25.62 25.90 -0.55
C TYR A 6 -25.14 25.33 -1.90
N TYR A 7 -25.02 26.25 -2.87
CA TYR A 7 -24.48 26.20 -4.25
C TYR A 7 -25.38 25.78 -5.41
N ASP A 8 -25.99 26.82 -5.99
CA ASP A 8 -26.24 26.98 -7.42
C ASP A 8 -25.19 27.96 -7.98
N SER A 9 -24.59 27.66 -9.14
CA SER A 9 -23.96 28.61 -10.05
C SER A 9 -23.51 27.89 -11.32
N GLU A 10 -24.38 28.04 -12.31
CA GLU A 10 -24.22 27.83 -13.73
C GLU A 10 -22.83 28.25 -14.23
N ASN A 11 -22.19 27.38 -15.01
CA ASN A 11 -21.12 27.80 -15.90
C ASN A 11 -21.34 27.15 -17.26
N GLY A 12 -21.99 27.90 -18.14
CA GLY A 12 -22.10 27.60 -19.55
C GLY A 12 -20.72 27.46 -20.16
N ARG A 13 -20.49 26.35 -20.86
CA ARG A 13 -19.41 26.23 -21.83
C ARG A 13 -19.99 25.68 -23.12
N ASP A 14 -19.57 26.36 -24.18
CA ASP A 14 -20.08 26.31 -25.53
C ASP A 14 -20.03 24.90 -26.13
N LEU A 15 -21.15 24.52 -26.75
CA LEU A 15 -21.26 23.43 -27.70
C LEU A 15 -20.46 23.81 -28.95
N VAL A 16 -19.19 23.41 -28.99
CA VAL A 16 -18.41 23.35 -30.23
C VAL A 16 -19.03 22.25 -31.11
N THR A 17 -19.76 22.67 -32.13
CA THR A 17 -20.25 21.81 -33.19
C THR A 17 -19.09 21.45 -34.10
N CYS A 18 -18.58 20.22 -33.99
CA CYS A 18 -17.65 19.69 -34.98
C CYS A 18 -18.43 19.31 -36.24
N GLU A 19 -18.16 20.03 -37.33
CA GLU A 19 -18.70 19.76 -38.65
C GLU A 19 -18.35 18.34 -39.11
N SER A 20 -19.40 17.59 -39.45
CA SER A 20 -19.32 16.24 -39.98
C SER A 20 -18.84 16.26 -41.43
N GLY A 21 -17.52 16.25 -41.64
CA GLY A 21 -16.92 15.93 -42.93
C GLY A 21 -17.22 14.48 -43.32
N ARG A 22 -18.04 14.29 -44.36
CA ARG A 22 -18.19 13.01 -45.05
C ARG A 22 -16.86 12.67 -45.74
N MET A 23 -16.07 11.80 -45.10
CA MET A 23 -15.03 11.04 -45.79
C MET A 23 -15.66 9.78 -46.37
N ASP A 24 -15.57 9.64 -47.68
CA ASP A 24 -15.88 8.44 -48.41
C ASP A 24 -15.06 7.27 -47.87
N LYS A 25 -15.75 6.27 -47.31
CA LYS A 25 -15.13 5.04 -46.80
C LYS A 25 -14.94 4.09 -47.97
N GLU A 26 -13.79 4.18 -48.62
CA GLU A 26 -13.26 3.06 -49.42
C GLU A 26 -12.78 1.98 -48.44
N GLN A 27 -13.66 1.01 -48.16
CA GLN A 27 -13.39 -0.13 -47.29
C GLN A 27 -12.48 -1.15 -48.01
N ASP A 28 -11.16 -0.98 -47.88
CA ASP A 28 -10.19 -2.07 -48.11
C ASP A 28 -10.34 -3.11 -46.99
N HIS A 29 -11.09 -4.18 -47.25
CA HIS A 29 -11.21 -5.35 -46.37
C HIS A 29 -9.93 -6.18 -46.41
N ARG A 30 -8.83 -5.63 -45.88
CA ARG A 30 -7.71 -6.48 -45.43
C ARG A 30 -8.18 -7.24 -44.20
N GLN A 31 -8.51 -8.50 -44.41
CA GLN A 31 -8.82 -9.47 -43.38
C GLN A 31 -7.55 -9.72 -42.55
N ILE A 32 -7.30 -8.85 -41.56
CA ILE A 32 -6.23 -9.05 -40.58
C ILE A 32 -6.65 -10.26 -39.74
N HIS A 33 -6.05 -11.41 -40.02
CA HIS A 33 -6.15 -12.58 -39.18
C HIS A 33 -5.50 -12.27 -37.83
N HIS A 34 -6.29 -11.76 -36.89
CA HIS A 34 -5.88 -11.63 -35.50
C HIS A 34 -5.70 -13.04 -34.93
N GLN A 35 -4.45 -13.51 -34.92
CA GLN A 35 -4.08 -14.71 -34.20
C GLN A 35 -4.36 -14.44 -32.72
N ARG A 36 -5.41 -15.06 -32.21
CA ARG A 36 -5.85 -14.90 -30.82
C ARG A 36 -4.91 -15.69 -29.92
N VAL A 37 -3.78 -15.08 -29.58
CA VAL A 37 -2.85 -15.66 -28.61
C VAL A 37 -3.51 -15.57 -27.24
N THR A 38 -3.77 -16.71 -26.63
CA THR A 38 -4.26 -16.77 -25.25
C THR A 38 -3.11 -16.47 -24.29
N ILE A 39 -3.36 -15.66 -23.27
CA ILE A 39 -2.38 -15.25 -22.25
C ILE A 39 -1.69 -16.44 -21.55
N HIS A 40 -2.29 -17.62 -21.61
CA HIS A 40 -1.73 -18.87 -21.09
C HIS A 40 -0.49 -19.38 -21.82
N VAL A 41 -0.16 -18.84 -23.00
CA VAL A 41 1.03 -19.23 -23.78
C VAL A 41 2.28 -18.49 -23.31
N LEU A 42 2.14 -17.33 -22.66
CA LEU A 42 3.29 -16.57 -22.16
C LEU A 42 4.04 -17.40 -21.11
N PRO A 43 5.38 -17.49 -21.15
CA PRO A 43 6.20 -18.05 -20.08
C PRO A 43 6.08 -17.26 -18.75
N ASP A 44 6.42 -17.89 -17.62
CA ASP A 44 6.28 -17.25 -16.30
C ASP A 44 7.26 -16.08 -16.11
N ASP A 45 8.49 -16.17 -16.62
CA ASP A 45 9.48 -15.09 -16.62
C ASP A 45 8.97 -13.84 -17.35
N VAL A 46 8.33 -14.03 -18.52
CA VAL A 46 7.69 -12.94 -19.26
C VAL A 46 6.54 -12.31 -18.46
N LEU A 47 5.77 -13.11 -17.72
CA LEU A 47 4.73 -12.59 -16.84
C LEU A 47 5.31 -11.75 -15.70
N VAL A 48 6.45 -12.16 -15.13
CA VAL A 48 7.14 -11.39 -14.08
C VAL A 48 7.59 -10.03 -14.60
N GLU A 49 8.15 -9.94 -15.81
CA GLU A 49 8.51 -8.63 -16.40
C GLU A 49 7.28 -7.72 -16.57
N ILE A 50 6.14 -8.30 -16.98
CA ILE A 50 4.88 -7.55 -17.12
C ILE A 50 4.39 -7.07 -15.75
N PHE A 51 4.49 -7.91 -14.72
CA PHE A 51 4.08 -7.54 -13.38
C PHE A 51 4.98 -6.46 -12.79
N ASP A 52 6.29 -6.55 -13.01
CA ASP A 52 7.26 -5.56 -12.57
C ASP A 52 6.92 -4.17 -13.13
N PHE A 53 6.67 -4.10 -14.44
CA PHE A 53 6.21 -2.86 -15.08
C PHE A 53 4.92 -2.31 -14.45
N TYR A 54 3.96 -3.18 -14.14
CA TYR A 54 2.68 -2.77 -13.54
C TYR A 54 2.84 -2.31 -12.09
N VAL A 55 3.69 -2.96 -11.30
CA VAL A 55 3.96 -2.61 -9.90
C VAL A 55 4.64 -1.25 -9.82
N LEU A 56 5.63 -1.00 -10.68
CA LEU A 56 6.35 0.28 -10.75
C LEU A 56 5.42 1.46 -11.09
N ASP A 57 4.55 1.30 -12.09
CA ASP A 57 3.55 2.31 -12.49
C ASP A 57 2.48 2.55 -11.41
N SER A 58 2.20 1.52 -10.60
CA SER A 58 1.21 1.56 -9.53
C SER A 58 1.72 2.12 -8.19
N SER A 59 2.99 2.55 -8.10
CA SER A 59 3.63 2.99 -6.86
C SER A 59 2.90 4.12 -6.12
N CYS A 60 1.99 4.84 -6.78
CA CYS A 60 1.14 5.87 -6.20
C CYS A 60 -0.24 5.38 -5.69
N TYR A 61 -0.65 4.14 -5.97
CA TYR A 61 -1.91 3.54 -5.52
C TYR A 61 -1.68 2.20 -4.81
N PHE A 62 -1.73 2.23 -3.47
CA PHE A 62 -1.55 1.07 -2.61
C PHE A 62 -2.34 -0.16 -3.09
N ASN A 63 -1.66 -1.31 -3.18
CA ASN A 63 -2.24 -2.62 -3.49
C ASN A 63 -2.89 -2.77 -4.88
N MET A 64 -2.61 -1.93 -5.87
CA MET A 64 -3.20 -2.10 -7.22
C MET A 64 -2.78 -3.43 -7.87
N TRP A 65 -1.60 -3.93 -7.53
CA TRP A 65 -1.11 -5.27 -7.90
C TRP A 65 -2.04 -6.40 -7.42
N SER A 66 -2.88 -6.18 -6.39
CA SER A 66 -3.89 -7.16 -5.96
C SER A 66 -4.89 -7.51 -7.07
N ARG A 67 -5.16 -6.59 -8.00
CA ARG A 67 -6.02 -6.84 -9.18
C ARG A 67 -5.44 -7.93 -10.07
N LEU A 68 -4.12 -8.00 -10.21
CA LEU A 68 -3.44 -9.01 -11.02
C LEU A 68 -3.67 -10.42 -10.46
N LEU A 69 -3.80 -10.56 -9.14
CA LEU A 69 -4.09 -11.83 -8.48
C LEU A 69 -5.49 -12.35 -8.75
N HIS A 70 -6.41 -11.49 -9.19
CA HIS A 70 -7.77 -11.84 -9.53
C HIS A 70 -7.94 -12.24 -11.00
N VAL A 71 -6.92 -12.06 -11.85
CA VAL A 71 -6.98 -12.42 -13.28
C VAL A 71 -7.14 -13.92 -13.48
N CYS A 72 -6.21 -14.71 -12.95
CA CYS A 72 -6.32 -16.18 -12.94
C CYS A 72 -5.43 -16.80 -11.87
N ARG A 73 -5.61 -18.11 -11.60
CA ARG A 73 -4.81 -18.86 -10.62
C ARG A 73 -3.30 -18.84 -10.93
N ARG A 74 -2.95 -18.91 -12.22
CA ARG A 74 -1.53 -18.89 -12.67
C ARG A 74 -0.86 -17.58 -12.32
N TRP A 75 -1.51 -16.44 -12.60
CA TRP A 75 -0.97 -15.12 -12.30
C TRP A 75 -0.71 -14.93 -10.81
N ARG A 76 -1.68 -15.31 -9.98
CA ARG A 76 -1.52 -15.31 -8.53
C ARG A 76 -0.30 -16.13 -8.07
N HIS A 77 -0.12 -17.33 -8.64
CA HIS A 77 1.00 -18.19 -8.28
C HIS A 77 2.35 -17.58 -8.68
N VAL A 78 2.47 -17.06 -9.90
CA VAL A 78 3.70 -16.41 -10.39
C VAL A 78 4.06 -15.19 -9.55
N MET A 79 3.06 -14.35 -9.23
CA MET A 79 3.27 -13.18 -8.38
C MET A 79 3.79 -13.54 -6.99
N PHE A 80 3.14 -14.48 -6.29
CA PHE A 80 3.60 -14.87 -4.96
C PHE A 80 4.95 -15.56 -4.98
N SER A 81 5.23 -16.37 -6.00
CA SER A 81 6.55 -17.02 -6.14
C SER A 81 7.66 -16.02 -6.46
N SER A 82 7.30 -14.89 -7.06
CA SER A 82 8.22 -13.80 -7.43
C SER A 82 8.12 -12.60 -6.48
N GLY A 83 7.52 -12.77 -5.30
CA GLY A 83 7.19 -11.66 -4.40
C GLY A 83 8.38 -10.79 -4.02
N ARG A 84 9.54 -11.39 -3.74
CA ARG A 84 10.79 -10.66 -3.45
C ARG A 84 11.34 -9.90 -4.65
N ARG A 85 11.19 -10.45 -5.86
CA ARG A 85 11.67 -9.80 -7.09
C ARG A 85 10.80 -8.61 -7.47
N LEU A 86 9.50 -8.74 -7.24
CA LEU A 86 8.47 -7.74 -7.53
C LEU A 86 8.26 -6.75 -6.39
N ASP A 87 9.07 -6.85 -5.32
CA ASP A 87 8.96 -6.03 -4.10
C ASP A 87 7.51 -5.94 -3.57
N LEU A 88 6.84 -7.09 -3.52
CA LEU A 88 5.43 -7.14 -3.12
C LEU A 88 5.31 -6.95 -1.62
N GLU A 89 4.82 -5.78 -1.23
CA GLU A 89 4.53 -5.42 0.14
C GLU A 89 3.03 -5.35 0.43
N ILE A 90 2.63 -5.80 1.61
CA ILE A 90 1.24 -5.67 2.09
C ILE A 90 1.14 -4.42 2.95
N PHE A 91 0.35 -3.47 2.48
CA PHE A 91 0.06 -2.25 3.22
C PHE A 91 -1.03 -2.51 4.26
N CYS A 92 -0.65 -2.42 5.53
CA CYS A 92 -1.55 -2.51 6.67
C CYS A 92 -1.91 -1.10 7.13
N SER A 93 -3.20 -0.77 7.04
CA SER A 93 -3.74 0.43 7.66
C SER A 93 -4.52 0.07 8.93
N PRO A 94 -4.26 0.76 10.05
CA PRO A 94 -5.05 0.59 11.25
C PRO A 94 -6.51 1.00 11.00
N GLY A 95 -7.45 0.29 11.63
CA GLY A 95 -8.84 0.70 11.71
C GLY A 95 -9.86 -0.42 11.65
N LYS A 96 -9.76 -1.43 10.76
CA LYS A 96 -10.85 -2.45 10.62
C LYS A 96 -10.50 -3.86 10.17
N ARG A 97 -9.34 -4.16 9.58
CA ARG A 97 -9.14 -5.46 8.89
C ARG A 97 -7.72 -6.00 8.91
N VAL A 98 -6.84 -5.51 9.78
CA VAL A 98 -5.45 -5.97 9.82
C VAL A 98 -5.38 -7.49 9.93
N ARG A 99 -6.01 -8.09 10.96
CA ARG A 99 -5.97 -9.54 11.18
C ARG A 99 -6.44 -10.34 9.97
N ARG A 100 -7.58 -9.96 9.38
CA ARG A 100 -8.13 -10.63 8.19
C ARG A 100 -7.19 -10.53 6.99
N VAL A 101 -6.52 -9.38 6.82
CA VAL A 101 -5.50 -9.22 5.78
C VAL A 101 -4.36 -10.19 6.05
N LEU A 102 -3.80 -10.19 7.27
CA LEU A 102 -2.70 -11.07 7.66
C LEU A 102 -3.03 -12.56 7.46
N ASP A 103 -4.28 -12.98 7.72
CA ASP A 103 -4.75 -14.36 7.53
C ASP A 103 -4.88 -14.77 6.04
N CYS A 104 -5.14 -13.82 5.15
CA CYS A 104 -5.42 -14.10 3.73
C CYS A 104 -4.17 -14.11 2.85
N TRP A 105 -3.10 -13.44 3.30
CA TRP A 105 -1.91 -13.20 2.48
C TRP A 105 -0.74 -14.10 2.91
N PRO A 106 0.09 -14.56 1.96
CA PRO A 106 1.30 -15.32 2.28
C PRO A 106 2.30 -14.45 3.06
N GLU A 107 3.45 -15.01 3.45
CA GLU A 107 4.54 -14.34 4.18
C GLU A 107 5.27 -13.26 3.34
N LEU A 108 4.52 -12.31 2.80
CA LEU A 108 5.06 -11.10 2.20
C LEU A 108 5.40 -10.08 3.29
N PRO A 109 6.38 -9.18 3.02
CA PRO A 109 6.67 -8.05 3.87
C PRO A 109 5.43 -7.19 4.16
N LEU A 110 5.40 -6.63 5.36
CA LEU A 110 4.32 -5.79 5.88
C LEU A 110 4.84 -4.36 6.01
N VAL A 111 4.09 -3.44 5.42
CA VAL A 111 4.32 -2.00 5.52
C VAL A 111 3.19 -1.38 6.30
N ILE A 112 3.51 -0.77 7.43
CA ILE A 112 2.55 -0.09 8.29
C ILE A 112 2.63 1.40 8.00
N LEU A 113 1.60 1.94 7.34
CA LEU A 113 1.51 3.36 7.06
C LEU A 113 0.18 3.90 7.62
N PRO A 114 0.19 5.08 8.28
CA PRO A 114 -1.02 5.87 8.37
C PRO A 114 -1.37 6.21 6.91
N PHE A 115 -2.66 6.26 6.55
CA PHE A 115 -3.11 6.51 5.18
C PHE A 115 -2.41 7.70 4.49
N LEU A 116 -2.69 7.95 3.20
CA LEU A 116 -2.20 9.07 2.36
C LEU A 116 -2.06 10.45 3.04
N ASN A 117 -2.69 10.66 4.19
CA ASN A 117 -2.43 11.75 5.10
C ASN A 117 -1.30 11.42 6.10
N ARG A 118 -0.08 11.92 5.85
CA ARG A 118 1.06 11.84 6.79
C ARG A 118 0.76 12.43 8.17
N ASP A 119 -0.27 13.25 8.30
CA ASP A 119 -0.71 13.86 9.55
C ASP A 119 -1.80 13.06 10.28
N TYR A 120 -2.12 11.85 9.81
CA TYR A 120 -3.07 10.96 10.49
C TYR A 120 -2.53 10.53 11.84
N LEU A 121 -3.11 11.11 12.89
CA LEU A 121 -2.86 10.74 14.27
C LEU A 121 -3.60 9.45 14.59
N LEU A 122 -2.85 8.41 14.94
CA LEU A 122 -3.42 7.15 15.40
C LEU A 122 -4.20 7.35 16.68
N LYS A 123 -5.35 6.69 16.76
CA LYS A 123 -6.24 6.75 17.90
C LYS A 123 -6.03 5.56 18.83
N ASP A 124 -6.35 5.73 20.10
CA ASP A 124 -6.19 4.67 21.09
C ASP A 124 -7.03 3.41 20.76
N ASP A 125 -8.16 3.54 20.04
CA ASP A 125 -8.98 2.41 19.59
C ASP A 125 -8.37 1.60 18.43
N GLU A 126 -7.27 2.07 17.83
CA GLU A 126 -6.54 1.39 16.75
C GLU A 126 -5.33 0.58 17.29
N GLU A 127 -5.12 0.56 18.60
CA GLU A 127 -4.03 -0.16 19.27
C GLU A 127 -4.01 -1.65 18.93
N ASP A 128 -5.16 -2.32 18.98
CA ASP A 128 -5.27 -3.76 18.73
C ASP A 128 -4.86 -4.14 17.29
N ASP A 129 -5.11 -3.24 16.34
CA ASP A 129 -4.70 -3.43 14.95
C ASP A 129 -3.18 -3.26 14.80
N ILE A 130 -2.58 -2.28 15.48
CA ILE A 130 -1.12 -2.08 15.49
C ILE A 130 -0.44 -3.29 16.15
N ALA A 131 -0.94 -3.72 17.30
CA ALA A 131 -0.44 -4.90 18.00
C ALA A 131 -0.49 -6.14 17.12
N ALA A 132 -1.60 -6.37 16.42
CA ALA A 132 -1.73 -7.49 15.50
C ALA A 132 -0.71 -7.48 14.35
N VAL A 133 -0.29 -6.31 13.83
CA VAL A 133 0.80 -6.26 12.85
C VAL A 133 2.14 -6.55 13.51
N LEU A 134 2.42 -5.92 14.66
CA LEU A 134 3.70 -6.03 15.36
C LEU A 134 3.94 -7.41 15.98
N GLU A 135 2.89 -8.24 16.12
CA GLU A 135 2.98 -9.68 16.43
C GLU A 135 3.72 -10.50 15.34
N HIS A 136 3.96 -9.92 14.15
CA HIS A 136 4.69 -10.55 13.05
C HIS A 136 6.01 -9.83 12.71
N PRO A 137 6.96 -9.71 13.64
CA PRO A 137 8.13 -8.85 13.47
C PRO A 137 9.07 -9.30 12.35
N SER A 138 9.04 -10.58 11.98
CA SER A 138 9.79 -11.13 10.84
C SER A 138 9.26 -10.69 9.48
N ARG A 139 8.08 -10.07 9.42
CA ARG A 139 7.48 -9.60 8.18
C ARG A 139 7.50 -8.09 8.06
N VAL A 140 7.59 -7.34 9.15
CA VAL A 140 7.50 -5.87 9.11
C VAL A 140 8.77 -5.27 8.49
N SER A 141 8.63 -4.66 7.32
CA SER A 141 9.71 -3.95 6.59
C SER A 141 9.70 -2.44 6.85
N TRP A 142 8.52 -1.86 7.09
CA TRP A 142 8.37 -0.43 7.31
C TRP A 142 7.36 -0.14 8.42
N ILE A 143 7.77 0.69 9.39
CA ILE A 143 6.89 1.28 10.40
C ILE A 143 6.80 2.80 10.20
N SER A 144 5.60 3.35 10.04
CA SER A 144 5.37 4.79 10.05
C SER A 144 4.19 5.11 10.94
N PHE A 145 4.40 5.90 11.99
CA PHE A 145 3.34 6.27 12.92
C PHE A 145 3.42 7.74 13.34
N VAL A 146 2.26 8.37 13.46
CA VAL A 146 2.07 9.59 14.25
C VAL A 146 1.22 9.20 15.44
N LEU A 147 1.81 9.27 16.63
CA LEU A 147 1.28 8.71 17.87
C LEU A 147 0.98 9.81 18.89
N THR A 148 0.04 9.50 19.77
CA THR A 148 -0.10 10.17 21.07
C THR A 148 0.98 9.66 22.03
N ASP A 149 1.24 10.40 23.12
CA ASP A 149 2.19 9.94 24.14
C ASP A 149 1.79 8.58 24.75
N SER A 150 0.47 8.34 24.90
CA SER A 150 -0.06 7.05 25.40
C SER A 150 0.27 5.89 24.46
N LEU A 151 0.06 6.06 23.16
CA LEU A 151 0.35 5.04 22.17
C LEU A 151 1.84 4.84 21.96
N LEU A 152 2.65 5.90 22.03
CA LEU A 152 4.10 5.77 21.86
C LEU A 152 4.72 4.85 22.92
N GLY A 153 4.29 4.95 24.18
CA GLY A 153 4.73 4.02 25.23
C GLY A 153 4.32 2.57 24.95
N LYS A 154 3.10 2.35 24.45
CA LYS A 154 2.58 1.03 24.11
C LYS A 154 3.30 0.42 22.91
N VAL A 155 3.42 1.17 21.81
CA VAL A 155 4.17 0.77 20.61
C VAL A 155 5.63 0.52 20.97
N GLY A 156 6.24 1.39 21.79
CA GLY A 156 7.59 1.21 22.32
C GLY A 156 7.77 -0.17 22.97
N ASN A 157 6.81 -0.62 23.77
CA ASN A 157 6.85 -1.96 24.37
C ASN A 157 6.68 -3.09 23.35
N LEU A 158 5.83 -2.91 22.34
CA LEU A 158 5.62 -3.92 21.29
C LEU A 158 6.85 -4.09 20.39
N ILE A 159 7.59 -3.01 20.13
CA ILE A 159 8.78 -3.04 19.27
C ILE A 159 10.07 -3.43 20.01
N GLN A 160 10.00 -3.96 21.24
CA GLN A 160 11.18 -4.49 21.93
C GLN A 160 11.63 -5.88 21.45
N GLN A 161 10.91 -6.48 20.49
CA GLN A 161 11.31 -7.74 19.85
C GLN A 161 12.24 -7.49 18.67
N PRO A 162 13.06 -8.46 18.23
CA PRO A 162 13.87 -8.35 17.01
C PRO A 162 13.03 -8.17 15.74
N PHE A 163 13.41 -7.24 14.88
CA PHE A 163 12.77 -7.01 13.57
C PHE A 163 13.78 -7.26 12.43
N PRO A 164 13.95 -8.51 11.97
CA PRO A 164 15.01 -8.87 11.04
C PRO A 164 14.85 -8.26 9.63
N GLU A 165 13.61 -8.02 9.20
CA GLU A 165 13.31 -7.48 7.86
C GLU A 165 13.02 -5.96 7.89
N LEU A 166 13.09 -5.29 9.05
CA LEU A 166 12.75 -3.87 9.17
C LEU A 166 13.84 -2.98 8.56
N GLU A 167 13.42 -2.16 7.61
CA GLU A 167 14.27 -1.30 6.80
C GLU A 167 14.08 0.19 7.13
N SER A 168 12.84 0.59 7.43
CA SER A 168 12.47 1.99 7.64
C SER A 168 11.54 2.18 8.84
N VAL A 169 11.87 3.16 9.68
CA VAL A 169 11.08 3.55 10.84
C VAL A 169 10.88 5.07 10.84
N TYR A 170 9.63 5.48 10.91
CA TYR A 170 9.21 6.85 11.16
C TYR A 170 8.27 6.86 12.37
N LEU A 171 8.70 7.48 13.47
CA LEU A 171 7.85 7.69 14.65
C LEU A 171 7.78 9.18 14.94
N SER A 172 6.56 9.68 15.08
CA SER A 172 6.30 11.07 15.45
C SER A 172 5.37 11.10 16.66
N SER A 173 5.73 11.84 17.71
CA SER A 173 4.82 12.14 18.82
C SER A 173 4.22 13.53 18.66
N ARG A 174 2.91 13.67 18.92
CA ARG A 174 2.22 14.98 18.98
C ARG A 174 1.91 15.43 20.41
N GLY A 175 2.46 14.78 21.41
CA GLY A 175 2.19 15.11 22.80
C GLY A 175 3.12 16.17 23.39
N GLN A 176 2.75 16.62 24.60
CA GLN A 176 3.55 17.56 25.39
C GLN A 176 4.44 16.84 26.41
N ALA A 177 4.11 15.59 26.75
CA ALA A 177 4.98 14.82 27.61
C ALA A 177 6.25 14.46 26.84
N LEU A 178 7.29 14.08 27.58
CA LEU A 178 8.51 13.50 27.02
C LEU A 178 8.39 11.99 27.17
N PRO A 179 7.70 11.28 26.24
CA PRO A 179 7.69 9.84 26.24
C PRO A 179 9.11 9.34 25.98
N VAL A 180 9.58 8.45 26.84
CA VAL A 180 10.89 7.81 26.71
C VAL A 180 10.71 6.53 25.90
N LEU A 181 11.37 6.45 24.75
CA LEU A 181 11.48 5.18 24.03
C LEU A 181 12.35 4.22 24.85
N PRO A 182 12.00 2.93 24.91
CA PRO A 182 12.81 1.97 25.66
C PRO A 182 14.19 1.80 25.00
N ASP A 183 15.24 1.63 25.80
CA ASP A 183 16.63 1.56 25.33
C ASP A 183 16.88 0.39 24.35
N ASN A 184 16.03 -0.64 24.39
CA ASN A 184 16.13 -1.86 23.60
C ASN A 184 15.18 -1.86 22.38
N LEU A 185 15.08 -0.74 21.65
CA LEU A 185 14.32 -0.69 20.41
C LEU A 185 14.73 -1.83 19.47
N PHE A 186 13.72 -2.49 18.90
CA PHE A 186 13.86 -3.64 18.00
C PHE A 186 14.64 -4.79 18.63
N GLY A 187 14.58 -4.95 19.96
CA GLY A 187 15.32 -5.97 20.70
C GLY A 187 16.83 -5.87 20.52
N GLY A 188 17.35 -4.70 20.12
CA GLY A 188 18.75 -4.51 19.73
C GLY A 188 19.14 -5.18 18.41
N PHE A 189 18.17 -5.66 17.61
CA PHE A 189 18.43 -6.39 16.37
C PHE A 189 17.45 -6.02 15.25
N ALA A 190 17.90 -5.10 14.38
CA ALA A 190 17.27 -4.75 13.12
C ALA A 190 18.36 -4.57 12.03
N PRO A 191 18.90 -5.66 11.48
CA PRO A 191 20.11 -5.63 10.64
C PRO A 191 19.91 -4.93 9.30
N ARG A 192 18.66 -4.76 8.85
CA ARG A 192 18.32 -4.07 7.61
C ARG A 192 17.90 -2.61 7.81
N LEU A 193 17.80 -2.15 9.05
CA LEU A 193 17.33 -0.81 9.36
C LEU A 193 18.32 0.21 8.77
N CYS A 194 17.88 0.92 7.75
CA CYS A 194 18.68 1.92 7.05
C CYS A 194 18.09 3.33 7.15
N ASN A 195 16.81 3.45 7.54
CA ASN A 195 16.15 4.72 7.75
C ASN A 195 15.47 4.75 9.12
N LEU A 196 15.88 5.68 9.98
CA LEU A 196 15.28 5.93 11.28
C LEU A 196 15.01 7.43 11.43
N THR A 197 13.75 7.79 11.57
CA THR A 197 13.30 9.16 11.80
C THR A 197 12.42 9.22 13.03
N LEU A 198 12.85 10.01 14.02
CA LEU A 198 12.11 10.28 15.25
C LEU A 198 11.79 11.78 15.30
N VAL A 199 10.53 12.15 15.45
CA VAL A 199 10.08 13.56 15.49
C VAL A 199 9.30 13.81 16.78
N GLY A 200 9.72 14.79 17.56
CA GLY A 200 9.06 15.10 18.85
C GLY A 200 9.25 14.00 19.89
N ILE A 201 10.27 13.15 19.73
CA ILE A 201 10.63 12.09 20.67
C ILE A 201 12.07 12.38 21.13
N PRO A 202 12.31 12.51 22.44
CA PRO A 202 13.63 12.81 23.00
C PRO A 202 14.62 11.65 22.89
#